data_AF-A0A6V7KJX4-F1
#
_entry.id   AF-A0A6V7KJX4-F1
#
_cell.length_a   1.000
_cell.length_b   1.000
_cell.length_c   1.000
_cell.angle_alpha   90.00
_cell.angle_beta   90.00
_cell.angle_gamma   90.00
#
_symmetry.space_group_name_H-M   'P 1'
#
loop_
_entity.id
_entity.type
_entity.pdbx_description
1 polymer ?
#
loop_
_entity_poly.entity_id
_entity_poly.type
_entity_poly.pdbx_seq_one_letter_code
_entity_poly.pdbx_strand_id
1 'polypeptide(L)'
;VDPKRDVIQALVIVPTRELALQTSQICIELAKHMDVKVMVTTGGTNLRDDIMRIYQKVQVIIATPGRILDLMDKNVANMDHCRILVLDEADKLLSQDFKGMLDHVISRLPQERQILLYSATFPLTVKQFMEKHLRDPYEINLMEELTLKGVTQYYAFVQERQKVHCLNTLFSKLQINQSIIFCNSTQRVELLAKKITDLGYCCYYIHAKMAQAHRNRVFHDFRAGLCRNL
;
A
#
# COMPACT_ATOMS: atom_id res chain seq x y z
N VAL A 1 10.96 -21.20 0.31
CA VAL A 1 11.76 -20.74 -0.84
C VAL A 1 13.10 -21.46 -0.79
N ASP A 2 13.46 -22.15 -1.86
CA ASP A 2 14.72 -22.88 -2.01
C ASP A 2 15.76 -21.98 -2.72
N PRO A 3 16.88 -21.60 -2.07
CA PRO A 3 17.88 -20.72 -2.67
C PRO A 3 18.64 -21.38 -3.83
N LYS A 4 18.64 -22.72 -3.94
CA LYS A 4 19.35 -23.44 -5.01
C LYS A 4 18.63 -23.43 -6.35
N ARG A 5 17.33 -23.13 -6.34
CA ARG A 5 16.51 -23.09 -7.55
C ARG A 5 16.42 -21.66 -8.09
N ASP A 6 16.82 -21.50 -9.34
CA ASP A 6 16.75 -20.22 -10.06
C ASP A 6 15.40 -20.06 -10.78
N VAL A 7 14.33 -19.99 -9.97
CA VAL A 7 12.96 -19.79 -10.44
C VAL A 7 12.20 -18.93 -9.44
N ILE A 8 11.20 -18.19 -9.92
CA ILE A 8 10.31 -17.42 -9.05
C ILE A 8 9.43 -18.40 -8.27
N GLN A 9 9.49 -18.31 -6.94
CA GLN A 9 8.83 -19.22 -6.01
C GLN A 9 7.75 -18.54 -5.16
N ALA A 10 7.88 -17.23 -4.95
CA ALA A 10 6.93 -16.44 -4.19
C ALA A 10 6.65 -15.08 -4.84
N LEU A 11 5.38 -14.69 -4.82
CA LEU A 11 4.89 -13.39 -5.25
C LEU A 11 4.18 -12.70 -4.08
N VAL A 12 4.60 -11.48 -3.75
CA VAL A 12 3.94 -10.60 -2.80
C VAL A 12 3.30 -9.46 -3.56
N ILE A 13 1.98 -9.33 -3.47
CA ILE A 13 1.22 -8.26 -4.11
C ILE A 13 0.77 -7.27 -3.04
N VAL A 14 1.02 -5.99 -3.32
CA VAL A 14 0.69 -4.85 -2.48
C VAL A 14 -0.01 -3.76 -3.31
N PRO A 15 -0.95 -2.98 -2.74
CA PRO A 15 -1.74 -2.02 -3.52
C PRO A 15 -0.96 -0.78 -3.94
N THR A 16 0.09 -0.41 -3.21
CA THR A 16 0.81 0.86 -3.42
C THR A 16 2.30 0.65 -3.65
N ARG A 17 2.93 1.62 -4.33
CA ARG A 17 4.37 1.60 -4.59
C ARG A 17 5.16 1.74 -3.29
N GLU A 18 4.67 2.59 -2.42
CA GLU A 18 5.26 2.91 -1.13
C GLU A 18 5.32 1.66 -0.24
N LEU A 19 4.22 0.90 -0.16
CA LEU A 19 4.20 -0.35 0.58
C LEU A 19 5.14 -1.39 -0.06
N ALA A 20 5.20 -1.49 -1.39
CA ALA A 20 6.12 -2.39 -2.07
C ALA A 20 7.59 -2.12 -1.72
N LEU A 21 7.96 -0.84 -1.66
CA LEU A 21 9.32 -0.43 -1.30
C LEU A 21 9.62 -0.74 0.17
N GLN A 22 8.67 -0.50 1.08
CA GLN A 22 8.84 -0.84 2.51
C GLN A 22 8.97 -2.34 2.72
N THR A 23 8.05 -3.15 2.17
CA THR A 23 8.09 -4.61 2.26
C THR A 23 9.37 -5.16 1.65
N SER A 24 9.82 -4.62 0.51
CA SER A 24 11.05 -5.08 -0.13
C SER A 24 12.31 -4.78 0.65
N GLN A 25 12.40 -3.65 1.36
CA GLN A 25 13.53 -3.37 2.25
C GLN A 25 13.67 -4.46 3.33
N ILE A 26 12.57 -4.81 3.99
CA ILE A 26 12.55 -5.85 5.03
C ILE A 26 12.90 -7.22 4.43
N CYS A 27 12.27 -7.60 3.31
CA CYS A 27 12.56 -8.88 2.66
C CYS A 27 14.01 -8.98 2.19
N ILE A 28 14.59 -7.90 1.65
CA ILE A 28 16.00 -7.87 1.22
C ILE A 28 16.92 -8.01 2.44
N GLU A 29 16.60 -7.35 3.56
CA GLU A 29 17.39 -7.45 4.79
C GLU A 29 17.40 -8.88 5.34
N LEU A 30 16.24 -9.54 5.39
CA LEU A 30 16.16 -10.96 5.77
C LEU A 30 16.91 -11.85 4.77
N ALA A 31 16.76 -11.59 3.48
CA ALA A 31 17.35 -12.40 2.42
C ALA A 31 18.89 -12.38 2.39
N LYS A 32 19.53 -11.33 2.95
CA LYS A 32 21.00 -11.27 3.14
C LYS A 32 21.55 -12.47 3.91
N HIS A 33 20.73 -13.10 4.75
CA HIS A 33 21.12 -14.23 5.59
C HIS A 33 20.67 -15.59 5.03
N MET A 34 20.01 -15.64 3.86
CA MET A 34 19.33 -16.84 3.36
C MET A 34 19.70 -17.26 1.91
N ASP A 35 20.63 -16.56 1.26
CA ASP A 35 20.97 -16.71 -0.19
C ASP A 35 19.74 -16.68 -1.13
N VAL A 36 18.71 -15.94 -0.71
CA VAL A 36 17.51 -15.69 -1.50
C VAL A 36 17.68 -14.34 -2.21
N LYS A 37 17.22 -14.24 -3.46
CA LYS A 37 17.16 -12.99 -4.21
C LYS A 37 15.73 -12.50 -4.27
N VAL A 38 15.58 -11.23 -3.86
CA VAL A 38 14.30 -10.52 -3.81
C VAL A 38 14.36 -9.39 -4.83
N MET A 39 13.32 -9.28 -5.64
CA MET A 39 13.13 -8.17 -6.56
C MET A 39 11.86 -7.40 -6.20
N VAL A 40 11.91 -6.08 -6.38
CA VAL A 40 10.74 -5.20 -6.29
C VAL A 40 10.44 -4.59 -7.66
N THR A 41 9.17 -4.59 -8.07
CA THR A 41 8.72 -3.97 -9.32
C THR A 41 7.38 -3.27 -9.14
N THR A 42 7.30 -2.00 -9.52
CA THR A 42 6.10 -1.19 -9.32
C THR A 42 5.86 -0.27 -10.50
N GLY A 43 4.62 0.21 -10.69
CA GLY A 43 4.35 1.25 -11.68
C GLY A 43 5.24 2.48 -11.48
N GLY A 44 5.80 3.04 -12.54
CA GLY A 44 6.67 4.23 -12.47
C GLY A 44 8.16 3.98 -12.23
N THR A 45 8.61 2.72 -12.15
CA THR A 45 10.02 2.35 -12.41
C THR A 45 10.22 2.06 -13.90
N ASN A 46 11.45 2.18 -14.40
CA ASN A 46 11.78 1.87 -15.79
C ASN A 46 11.58 0.38 -16.07
N LEU A 47 10.68 0.07 -17.00
CA LEU A 47 10.33 -1.32 -17.34
C LEU A 47 11.55 -2.09 -17.88
N ARG A 48 12.45 -1.44 -18.62
CA ARG A 48 13.64 -2.11 -19.17
C ARG A 48 14.56 -2.63 -18.07
N ASP A 49 14.74 -1.84 -17.01
CA ASP A 49 15.59 -2.21 -15.88
C ASP A 49 14.97 -3.38 -15.10
N ASP A 50 13.64 -3.38 -14.94
CA ASP A 50 12.91 -4.49 -14.31
C ASP A 50 13.03 -5.78 -15.15
N ILE A 51 12.92 -5.69 -16.48
CA ILE A 51 13.12 -6.83 -17.39
C ILE A 51 14.54 -7.39 -17.22
N MET A 52 15.55 -6.54 -17.23
CA MET A 52 16.94 -6.98 -17.05
C MET A 52 17.19 -7.64 -15.68
N ARG A 53 16.52 -7.15 -14.62
CA ARG A 53 16.62 -7.75 -13.28
C ARG A 53 15.91 -9.10 -13.18
N ILE A 54 14.77 -9.28 -13.84
CA ILE A 54 14.07 -10.58 -13.86
C ILE A 54 14.90 -11.68 -14.54
N TYR A 55 15.69 -11.34 -15.55
CA TYR A 55 16.59 -12.31 -16.19
C TYR A 55 17.77 -12.73 -15.31
N GLN A 56 18.00 -12.06 -14.18
CA GLN A 56 18.92 -12.51 -13.16
C GLN A 56 18.23 -13.46 -12.18
N LYS A 57 19.00 -14.07 -11.28
CA LYS A 57 18.46 -14.95 -10.24
C LYS A 57 17.46 -14.20 -9.34
N VAL A 58 16.18 -14.57 -9.39
CA VAL A 58 15.10 -14.00 -8.57
C VAL A 58 14.16 -15.10 -8.10
N GLN A 59 14.02 -15.27 -6.78
CA GLN A 59 13.08 -16.24 -6.21
C GLN A 59 11.84 -15.60 -5.59
N VAL A 60 11.93 -14.34 -5.17
CA VAL A 60 10.81 -13.61 -4.56
C VAL A 60 10.59 -12.30 -5.30
N ILE A 61 9.36 -12.05 -5.73
CA ILE A 61 8.95 -10.79 -6.35
C ILE A 61 7.96 -10.07 -5.43
N ILE A 62 8.21 -8.79 -5.19
CA ILE A 62 7.29 -7.89 -4.51
C ILE A 62 6.80 -6.87 -5.53
N ALA A 63 5.49 -6.78 -5.74
CA ALA A 63 4.96 -5.99 -6.84
C ALA A 63 3.57 -5.38 -6.62
N THR A 64 3.30 -4.33 -7.39
CA THR A 64 1.93 -3.81 -7.58
C THR A 64 1.20 -4.59 -8.68
N PRO A 65 -0.13 -4.82 -8.58
CA PRO A 65 -0.89 -5.67 -9.50
C PRO A 65 -0.65 -5.39 -10.99
N GLY A 66 -0.80 -4.12 -11.41
CA GLY A 66 -0.69 -3.76 -12.82
C GLY A 66 0.70 -3.99 -13.42
N ARG A 67 1.77 -3.80 -12.63
CA ARG A 67 3.14 -3.98 -13.12
C ARG A 67 3.51 -5.46 -13.23
N ILE A 68 3.13 -6.29 -12.26
CA ILE A 68 3.42 -7.73 -12.37
C ILE A 68 2.62 -8.37 -13.50
N LEU A 69 1.38 -7.96 -13.70
CA LEU A 69 0.55 -8.43 -14.81
C LEU A 69 1.19 -8.08 -16.16
N ASP A 70 1.68 -6.85 -16.35
CA ASP A 70 2.39 -6.44 -17.58
C ASP A 70 3.64 -7.31 -17.84
N LEU A 71 4.39 -7.66 -16.79
CA LEU A 71 5.57 -8.53 -16.90
C LEU A 71 5.19 -9.99 -17.22
N MET A 72 4.08 -10.49 -16.69
CA MET A 72 3.55 -11.82 -17.02
C MET A 72 3.04 -11.88 -18.47
N ASP A 73 2.28 -10.88 -18.91
CA ASP A 73 1.68 -10.86 -20.25
C ASP A 73 2.73 -10.72 -21.36
N LYS A 74 3.87 -10.06 -21.06
CA LYS A 74 5.04 -10.01 -21.93
C LYS A 74 5.91 -11.28 -21.89
N ASN A 75 5.49 -12.30 -21.13
CA ASN A 75 6.26 -13.52 -20.87
C ASN A 75 7.67 -13.28 -20.30
N VAL A 76 7.85 -12.16 -19.58
CA VAL A 76 9.12 -11.83 -18.90
C VAL A 76 9.16 -12.53 -17.55
N ALA A 77 8.08 -12.44 -16.77
CA ALA A 77 7.96 -13.10 -15.47
C ALA A 77 7.34 -14.51 -15.64
N ASN A 78 8.18 -15.55 -15.65
CA ASN A 78 7.69 -16.93 -15.60
C ASN A 78 7.25 -17.30 -14.17
N MET A 79 5.97 -17.65 -14.01
CA MET A 79 5.36 -17.97 -12.71
C MET A 79 5.05 -19.46 -12.51
N ASP A 80 5.53 -20.35 -13.39
CA ASP A 80 5.21 -21.79 -13.39
C ASP A 80 5.63 -22.52 -12.11
N HIS A 81 6.53 -21.93 -11.33
CA HIS A 81 7.01 -22.46 -10.05
C HIS A 81 6.63 -21.59 -8.84
N CYS A 82 5.84 -20.53 -9.05
CA CYS A 82 5.43 -19.62 -8.00
C CYS A 82 4.28 -20.20 -7.17
N ARG A 83 4.62 -20.99 -6.16
CA ARG A 83 3.65 -21.69 -5.30
C ARG A 83 3.20 -20.88 -4.09
N ILE A 84 3.75 -19.69 -3.86
CA ILE A 84 3.37 -18.83 -2.73
C ILE A 84 2.88 -17.50 -3.29
N LEU A 85 1.65 -17.14 -2.94
CA LEU A 85 1.07 -15.82 -3.21
C LEU A 85 0.74 -15.14 -1.88
N VAL A 86 1.22 -13.93 -1.67
CA VAL A 86 0.87 -13.09 -0.54
C VAL A 86 0.10 -11.88 -1.04
N LEU A 87 -1.06 -11.61 -0.45
CA LEU A 87 -1.85 -10.41 -0.69
C LEU A 87 -1.86 -9.58 0.60
N ASP A 88 -1.20 -8.43 0.58
CA ASP A 88 -1.17 -7.49 1.71
C ASP A 88 -2.07 -6.29 1.43
N GLU A 89 -2.76 -5.79 2.46
CA GLU A 89 -3.90 -4.86 2.34
C GLU A 89 -4.96 -5.34 1.32
N ALA A 90 -5.46 -6.57 1.51
CA ALA A 90 -6.32 -7.25 0.56
C ALA A 90 -7.67 -6.54 0.30
N ASP A 91 -8.22 -5.81 1.27
CA ASP A 91 -9.40 -4.96 1.10
C ASP A 91 -9.22 -3.89 0.03
N LYS A 92 -8.04 -3.26 -0.04
CA LYS A 92 -7.69 -2.33 -1.13
C LYS A 92 -7.42 -3.05 -2.45
N LEU A 93 -6.71 -4.17 -2.41
CA LEU A 93 -6.39 -4.96 -3.60
C LEU A 93 -7.62 -5.60 -4.27
N LEU A 94 -8.68 -5.86 -3.51
CA LEU A 94 -9.92 -6.46 -3.99
C LEU A 94 -11.03 -5.44 -4.20
N SER A 95 -10.68 -4.15 -4.22
CA SER A 95 -11.54 -3.07 -4.71
C SER A 95 -11.79 -3.21 -6.23
N GLN A 96 -12.78 -2.46 -6.74
CA GLN A 96 -13.19 -2.55 -8.15
C GLN A 96 -12.04 -2.34 -9.13
N ASP A 97 -11.05 -1.51 -8.78
CA ASP A 97 -9.95 -1.14 -9.68
C ASP A 97 -8.97 -2.29 -9.94
N PHE A 98 -8.77 -3.20 -8.96
CA PHE A 98 -7.70 -4.21 -9.00
C PHE A 98 -8.17 -5.65 -9.09
N LYS A 99 -9.44 -5.93 -8.77
CA LYS A 99 -9.99 -7.30 -8.73
C LYS A 99 -9.75 -8.08 -10.04
N GLY A 100 -10.01 -7.46 -11.19
CA GLY A 100 -9.80 -8.10 -12.49
C GLY A 100 -8.33 -8.45 -12.73
N MET A 101 -7.41 -7.55 -12.39
CA MET A 101 -5.97 -7.78 -12.53
C MET A 101 -5.51 -8.95 -11.65
N LEU A 102 -6.01 -9.04 -10.42
CA LEU A 102 -5.67 -10.14 -9.51
C LEU A 102 -6.18 -11.50 -10.01
N ASP A 103 -7.41 -11.57 -10.51
CA ASP A 103 -7.94 -12.80 -11.10
C ASP A 103 -7.06 -13.29 -12.27
N HIS A 104 -6.54 -12.37 -13.10
CA HIS A 104 -5.57 -12.69 -14.17
C HIS A 104 -4.21 -13.12 -13.65
N VAL A 105 -3.68 -12.47 -12.61
CA VAL A 105 -2.41 -12.90 -12.00
C VAL A 105 -2.53 -14.32 -11.44
N ILE A 106 -3.61 -14.61 -10.71
CA ILE A 106 -3.85 -15.91 -10.09
C ILE A 106 -4.03 -17.04 -11.12
N SER A 107 -4.60 -16.74 -12.30
CA SER A 107 -4.74 -17.72 -13.37
C SER A 107 -3.40 -18.11 -14.02
N ARG A 108 -2.37 -17.26 -13.91
CA ARG A 108 -0.99 -17.55 -14.34
C ARG A 108 -0.16 -18.30 -13.31
N LEU A 109 -0.67 -18.47 -12.09
CA LEU A 109 0.01 -19.23 -11.04
C LEU A 109 -0.33 -20.73 -11.12
N PRO A 110 0.54 -21.63 -10.62
CA PRO A 110 0.27 -23.07 -10.56
C PRO A 110 -0.96 -23.38 -9.71
N GLN A 111 -1.73 -24.41 -10.09
CA GLN A 111 -2.95 -24.79 -9.35
C GLN A 111 -2.68 -25.16 -7.89
N GLU A 112 -1.55 -25.82 -7.63
CA GLU A 112 -1.07 -26.09 -6.27
C GLU A 112 -0.24 -24.92 -5.78
N ARG A 113 -0.89 -24.06 -5.00
CA ARG A 113 -0.30 -22.86 -4.41
C ARG A 113 -0.90 -22.59 -3.03
N GLN A 114 -0.09 -22.00 -2.16
CA GLN A 114 -0.51 -21.41 -0.90
C GLN A 114 -0.78 -19.92 -1.13
N ILE A 115 -1.93 -19.44 -0.67
CA ILE A 115 -2.28 -18.02 -0.68
C ILE A 115 -2.35 -17.54 0.78
N LEU A 116 -1.62 -16.49 1.09
CA LEU A 116 -1.66 -15.78 2.37
C LEU A 116 -2.35 -14.44 2.13
N LEU A 117 -3.42 -14.17 2.87
CA LEU A 117 -4.23 -12.97 2.73
C LEU A 117 -4.18 -12.18 4.04
N TYR A 118 -3.72 -10.93 3.97
CA TYR A 118 -3.65 -10.00 5.09
C TYR A 118 -4.58 -8.82 4.80
N SER A 119 -5.51 -8.55 5.71
CA SER A 119 -6.46 -7.45 5.56
C SER A 119 -6.89 -6.91 6.92
N ALA A 120 -7.06 -5.59 7.00
CA ALA A 120 -7.63 -4.95 8.19
C ALA A 120 -9.17 -5.06 8.20
N THR A 121 -9.80 -5.09 7.02
CA THR A 121 -11.25 -5.21 6.88
C THR A 121 -11.64 -6.36 5.95
N PHE A 122 -12.84 -6.90 6.14
CA PHE A 122 -13.37 -8.03 5.35
C PHE A 122 -14.70 -7.68 4.69
N PRO A 123 -14.73 -6.72 3.74
CA PRO A 123 -15.91 -6.45 2.93
C PRO A 123 -16.30 -7.69 2.10
N LEU A 124 -17.51 -7.68 1.54
CA LEU A 124 -18.03 -8.78 0.71
C LEU A 124 -17.07 -9.18 -0.42
N THR A 125 -16.32 -8.24 -0.99
CA THR A 125 -15.33 -8.53 -2.05
C THR A 125 -14.18 -9.42 -1.56
N VAL A 126 -13.69 -9.19 -0.33
CA VAL A 126 -12.67 -10.04 0.29
C VAL A 126 -13.23 -11.42 0.60
N LYS A 127 -14.44 -11.49 1.17
CA LYS A 127 -15.11 -12.78 1.47
C LYS A 127 -15.31 -13.63 0.21
N GLN A 128 -15.83 -13.03 -0.87
CA GLN A 128 -15.99 -13.69 -2.16
C GLN A 128 -14.67 -14.18 -2.74
N PHE A 129 -13.60 -13.40 -2.58
CA PHE A 129 -12.26 -13.82 -3.01
C PHE A 129 -11.78 -15.03 -2.22
N MET A 130 -11.96 -15.02 -0.90
CA MET A 130 -11.57 -16.12 -0.02
C MET A 130 -12.27 -17.42 -0.42
N GLU A 131 -13.60 -17.39 -0.58
CA GLU A 131 -14.41 -18.54 -1.00
C GLU A 131 -13.99 -19.08 -2.39
N LYS A 132 -13.60 -18.19 -3.30
CA LYS A 132 -13.21 -18.56 -4.67
C LYS A 132 -11.81 -19.15 -4.76
N HIS A 133 -10.85 -18.63 -3.99
CA HIS A 133 -9.42 -18.89 -4.22
C HIS A 133 -8.68 -19.58 -3.06
N LEU A 134 -9.18 -19.47 -1.83
CA LEU A 134 -8.55 -20.12 -0.68
C LEU A 134 -9.10 -21.55 -0.50
N ARG A 135 -8.22 -22.49 -0.17
CA ARG A 135 -8.56 -23.88 0.15
C ARG A 135 -8.36 -24.09 1.64
N ASP A 136 -9.45 -24.27 2.38
CA ASP A 136 -9.45 -24.49 3.84
C ASP A 136 -8.51 -23.54 4.60
N PRO A 137 -8.72 -22.21 4.51
CA PRO A 137 -7.80 -21.26 5.11
C PRO A 137 -7.88 -21.29 6.63
N TYR A 138 -6.72 -21.31 7.29
CA TYR A 138 -6.64 -21.05 8.72
C TYR A 138 -6.77 -19.56 8.99
N GLU A 139 -7.84 -19.16 9.68
CA GLU A 139 -8.12 -17.76 10.01
C GLU A 139 -7.51 -17.38 11.35
N ILE A 140 -6.67 -16.34 11.34
CA ILE A 140 -6.12 -15.72 12.55
C ILE A 140 -6.72 -14.32 12.65
N ASN A 141 -7.76 -14.17 13.46
CA ASN A 141 -8.34 -12.87 13.76
C ASN A 141 -7.87 -12.39 15.15
N LEU A 142 -7.11 -11.29 15.17
CA LEU A 142 -6.59 -10.67 16.38
C LEU A 142 -7.54 -9.61 16.97
N MET A 143 -8.67 -9.34 16.30
CA MET A 143 -9.63 -8.31 16.68
C MET A 143 -11.02 -8.92 16.95
N GLU A 144 -11.51 -8.79 18.18
CA GLU A 144 -12.88 -9.19 18.55
C GLU A 144 -13.92 -8.13 18.14
N GLU A 145 -13.51 -6.86 18.04
CA GLU A 145 -14.35 -5.74 17.59
C GLU A 145 -13.58 -4.90 16.57
N LEU A 146 -14.29 -4.39 15.56
CA LEU A 146 -13.80 -3.39 14.60
C LEU A 146 -13.64 -1.99 15.23
N THR A 147 -13.48 -1.93 16.55
CA THR A 147 -13.20 -0.70 17.28
C THR A 147 -11.69 -0.49 17.25
N LEU A 148 -11.28 0.72 16.83
CA LEU A 148 -9.88 1.15 16.96
C LEU A 148 -9.58 1.30 18.46
N LYS A 149 -9.29 0.20 19.17
CA LYS A 149 -8.88 0.21 20.58
C LYS A 149 -7.69 1.16 20.71
N GLY A 150 -7.84 2.22 21.50
CA GLY A 150 -6.84 3.27 21.66
C GLY A 150 -7.03 4.53 20.80
N VAL A 151 -8.06 4.59 19.93
CA VAL A 151 -8.42 5.81 19.19
C VAL A 151 -9.72 6.39 19.73
N THR A 152 -9.64 7.59 20.30
CA THR A 152 -10.81 8.34 20.74
C THR A 152 -11.41 9.09 19.56
N GLN A 153 -12.71 8.90 19.31
CA GLN A 153 -13.41 9.48 18.17
C GLN A 153 -14.42 10.53 18.64
N TYR A 154 -14.46 11.65 17.94
CA TYR A 154 -15.37 12.76 18.19
C TYR A 154 -15.97 13.25 16.87
N TYR A 155 -17.15 13.86 16.94
CA TYR A 155 -17.76 14.53 15.79
C TYR A 155 -18.23 15.93 16.19
N ALA A 156 -18.19 16.86 15.24
CA ALA A 156 -18.73 18.20 15.39
C ALA A 156 -19.71 18.46 14.25
N PHE A 157 -20.97 18.76 14.59
CA PHE A 157 -21.99 19.11 13.61
C PHE A 157 -21.91 20.61 13.30
N VAL A 158 -21.33 20.96 12.15
CA VAL A 158 -21.11 22.35 11.74
C VAL A 158 -21.43 22.56 10.26
N GLN A 159 -21.81 23.77 9.89
CA GLN A 159 -21.96 24.14 8.48
C GLN A 159 -20.57 24.20 7.80
N GLU A 160 -20.55 24.00 6.49
CA GLU A 160 -19.31 24.00 5.69
C GLU A 160 -18.45 25.25 5.92
N ARG A 161 -19.08 26.43 5.93
CA ARG A 161 -18.41 27.73 6.18
C ARG A 161 -17.77 27.86 7.56
N GLN A 162 -18.24 27.06 8.53
CA GLN A 162 -17.76 27.09 9.92
C GLN A 162 -16.62 26.09 10.17
N LYS A 163 -16.35 25.15 9.25
CA LYS A 163 -15.33 24.11 9.45
C LYS A 163 -13.93 24.68 9.71
N VAL A 164 -13.53 25.72 8.96
CA VAL A 164 -12.22 26.37 9.16
C VAL A 164 -12.12 27.04 10.53
N HIS A 165 -13.20 27.68 10.98
CA HIS A 165 -13.26 28.27 12.32
C HIS A 165 -13.20 27.20 13.41
N CYS A 166 -13.96 26.11 13.25
CA CYS A 166 -13.93 24.96 14.15
C CYS A 166 -12.51 24.36 14.25
N LEU A 167 -11.83 24.17 13.11
CA LEU A 167 -10.46 23.68 13.05
C LEU A 167 -9.47 24.60 13.79
N ASN A 168 -9.60 25.93 13.61
CA ASN A 168 -8.77 26.89 14.34
C ASN A 168 -8.99 26.79 15.86
N THR A 169 -10.23 26.64 16.30
CA THR A 169 -10.57 26.42 17.71
C THR A 169 -9.94 25.13 18.24
N LEU A 170 -9.94 24.05 17.46
CA LEU A 170 -9.28 22.80 17.82
C LEU A 170 -7.77 22.99 17.98
N PHE A 171 -7.10 23.67 17.05
CA PHE A 171 -5.67 23.98 17.16
C PHE A 171 -5.34 24.86 18.37
N SER A 172 -6.25 25.76 18.75
CA SER A 172 -6.05 26.68 19.87
C SER A 172 -6.27 25.99 21.23
N LYS A 173 -7.17 24.99 21.29
CA LYS A 173 -7.57 24.32 22.53
C LYS A 173 -6.80 23.02 22.79
N LEU A 174 -6.35 22.36 21.74
CA LEU A 174 -5.68 21.06 21.83
C LEU A 174 -4.17 21.22 21.60
N GLN A 175 -3.38 20.62 22.48
CA GLN A 175 -1.94 20.48 22.25
C GLN A 175 -1.70 19.31 21.30
N ILE A 176 -1.57 19.62 20.00
CA ILE A 176 -1.35 18.61 18.96
C ILE A 176 0.09 18.71 18.45
N ASN A 177 0.92 17.69 18.69
CA ASN A 177 2.30 17.67 18.19
C ASN A 177 2.34 17.68 16.66
N GLN A 178 1.66 16.69 16.06
CA GLN A 178 1.47 16.58 14.62
C GLN A 178 0.04 16.17 14.29
N SER A 179 -0.52 16.68 13.19
CA SER A 179 -1.87 16.40 12.73
C SER A 179 -1.91 16.10 11.23
N ILE A 180 -2.88 15.27 10.83
CA ILE A 180 -3.21 15.00 9.43
C ILE A 180 -4.67 15.39 9.21
N ILE A 181 -4.94 16.22 8.20
CA ILE A 181 -6.28 16.72 7.88
C ILE A 181 -6.69 16.21 6.49
N PHE A 182 -7.63 15.28 6.47
CA PHE A 182 -8.14 14.71 5.22
C PHE A 182 -9.16 15.63 4.54
N CYS A 183 -9.01 15.80 3.23
CA CYS A 183 -9.93 16.54 2.37
C CYS A 183 -10.30 15.71 1.15
N ASN A 184 -11.55 15.86 0.68
CA ASN A 184 -12.08 15.03 -0.41
C ASN A 184 -11.66 15.50 -1.81
N SER A 185 -10.94 16.62 -1.97
CA SER A 185 -10.48 17.07 -3.29
C SER A 185 -9.13 17.78 -3.25
N THR A 186 -8.38 17.64 -4.34
CA THR A 186 -7.05 18.26 -4.55
C THR A 186 -7.09 19.78 -4.34
N GLN A 187 -8.07 20.47 -4.94
CA GLN A 187 -8.23 21.91 -4.80
C GLN A 187 -8.49 22.34 -3.34
N ARG A 188 -9.28 21.55 -2.59
CA ARG A 188 -9.57 21.86 -1.18
C ARG A 188 -8.36 21.67 -0.29
N VAL A 189 -7.54 20.65 -0.57
CA VAL A 189 -6.27 20.41 0.13
C VAL A 189 -5.37 21.65 0.04
N GLU A 190 -5.15 22.18 -1.17
CA GLU A 190 -4.32 23.37 -1.39
C GLU A 190 -4.90 24.62 -0.70
N LEU A 191 -6.20 24.88 -0.88
CA LEU A 191 -6.87 26.04 -0.30
C LEU A 191 -6.89 25.99 1.23
N LEU A 192 -7.09 24.82 1.83
CA LEU A 192 -7.12 24.65 3.27
C LEU A 192 -5.72 24.84 3.87
N ALA A 193 -4.69 24.24 3.27
CA ALA A 193 -3.32 24.41 3.74
C ALA A 193 -2.87 25.89 3.70
N LYS A 194 -3.24 26.61 2.63
CA LYS A 194 -3.01 28.06 2.55
C LYS A 194 -3.71 28.80 3.69
N LYS A 195 -5.01 28.53 3.93
CA LYS A 195 -5.75 29.16 5.04
C LYS A 195 -5.17 28.86 6.41
N ILE A 196 -4.73 27.62 6.66
CA ILE A 196 -4.09 27.24 7.93
C ILE A 196 -2.75 27.99 8.10
N THR A 197 -2.00 28.14 7.02
CA THR A 197 -0.75 28.92 7.00
C THR A 197 -1.02 30.40 7.25
N ASP A 198 -2.05 30.98 6.63
CA ASP A 198 -2.47 32.37 6.85
C ASP A 198 -2.94 32.62 8.30
N LEU A 199 -3.44 31.59 8.98
CA LEU A 199 -3.78 31.61 10.41
C LEU A 199 -2.56 31.49 11.34
N GLY A 200 -1.36 31.33 10.80
CA GLY A 200 -0.10 31.27 11.54
C GLY A 200 0.38 29.86 11.92
N TYR A 201 -0.29 28.81 11.43
CA TYR A 201 0.14 27.43 11.69
C TYR A 201 0.94 26.87 10.52
N CYS A 202 2.07 26.21 10.80
CA CYS A 202 2.82 25.50 9.79
C CYS A 202 2.01 24.32 9.24
N CYS A 203 1.66 24.36 7.96
CA CYS A 203 0.89 23.31 7.29
C CYS A 203 1.46 23.04 5.90
N TYR A 204 1.81 21.79 5.63
CA TYR A 204 2.07 21.30 4.29
C TYR A 204 0.82 20.67 3.71
N TYR A 205 0.89 20.25 2.46
CA TYR A 205 -0.20 19.56 1.80
C TYR A 205 0.33 18.46 0.88
N ILE A 206 -0.48 17.42 0.71
CA ILE A 206 -0.19 16.31 -0.19
C ILE A 206 -1.46 15.89 -0.93
N HIS A 207 -1.39 15.75 -2.26
CA HIS A 207 -2.52 15.23 -3.05
C HIS A 207 -2.08 14.46 -4.29
N ALA A 208 -3.00 13.69 -4.88
CA ALA A 208 -2.70 12.73 -5.94
C ALA A 208 -2.10 13.34 -7.23
N LYS A 209 -2.40 14.60 -7.56
CA LYS A 209 -1.86 15.30 -8.75
C LYS A 209 -0.40 15.79 -8.61
N MET A 210 0.19 15.76 -7.42
CA MET A 210 1.59 16.16 -7.23
C MET A 210 2.54 15.12 -7.81
N ALA A 211 3.70 15.56 -8.32
CA ALA A 211 4.73 14.62 -8.73
C ALA A 211 5.20 13.79 -7.52
N GLN A 212 5.46 12.50 -7.74
CA GLN A 212 5.81 11.55 -6.66
C GLN A 212 7.02 12.00 -5.84
N ALA A 213 8.04 12.60 -6.48
CA ALA A 213 9.23 13.10 -5.78
C ALA A 213 8.88 14.20 -4.75
N HIS A 214 7.96 15.11 -5.10
CA HIS A 214 7.49 16.14 -4.17
C HIS A 214 6.66 15.55 -3.03
N ARG A 215 5.77 14.60 -3.32
CA ARG A 215 4.99 13.87 -2.31
C ARG A 215 5.90 13.20 -1.26
N ASN A 216 6.94 12.51 -1.75
CA ASN A 216 7.90 11.83 -0.88
C ASN A 216 8.66 12.80 0.01
N ARG A 217 9.06 13.96 -0.55
CA ARG A 217 9.74 15.02 0.21
C ARG A 217 8.85 15.58 1.32
N VAL A 218 7.62 15.99 1.00
CA VAL A 218 6.67 16.53 1.99
C VAL A 218 6.40 15.51 3.11
N PHE A 219 6.21 14.24 2.75
CA PHE A 219 5.98 13.18 3.74
C PHE A 219 7.21 12.92 4.63
N HIS A 220 8.42 12.99 4.06
CA HIS A 220 9.66 12.87 4.82
C HIS A 220 9.83 14.04 5.80
N ASP A 221 9.63 15.27 5.34
CA ASP A 221 9.72 16.47 6.17
C ASP A 221 8.69 16.44 7.32
N PHE A 222 7.47 15.96 7.03
CA PHE A 222 6.46 15.72 8.06
C PHE A 222 6.91 14.65 9.07
N ARG A 223 7.39 13.48 8.63
CA ARG A 223 7.89 12.44 9.56
C ARG A 223 9.09 12.90 10.41
N ALA A 224 9.91 13.80 9.89
CA ALA A 224 11.04 14.38 10.60
C ALA A 224 10.65 15.49 11.60
N GLY A 225 9.37 15.86 11.68
CA GLY A 225 8.88 16.91 12.58
C GLY A 225 9.13 18.33 12.09
N LEU A 226 9.57 18.50 10.83
CA LEU A 226 9.80 19.83 10.22
C LEU A 226 8.48 20.56 9.96
N CYS A 227 7.38 19.81 9.87
CA CYS A 227 6.02 20.34 9.77
C CYS A 227 5.09 19.68 10.80
N ARG A 228 4.19 20.49 11.38
CA ARG A 228 3.21 20.02 12.37
C ARG A 228 1.88 19.58 11.76
N ASN A 229 1.46 20.13 10.62
CA ASN A 229 0.17 19.80 10.02
C ASN A 229 0.34 19.38 8.56
N LEU A 230 -0.36 18.32 8.17
CA LEU A 230 -0.34 17.76 6.81
C LEU A 230 -1.75 17.62 6.23
#